data_AF-A0A0G1EZT2-F1
#
_entry.id   AF-A0A0G1EZT2-F1
#
_cell.length_a   1.000
_cell.length_b   1.000
_cell.length_c   1.000
_cell.angle_alpha   90.00
_cell.angle_beta   90.00
_cell.angle_gamma   90.00
#
_symmetry.space_group_name_H-M   'P 1'
#
loop_
_entity.id
_entity.type
_entity.pdbx_description
1 polymer ?
#
loop_
_entity_poly.entity_id
_entity_poly.type
_entity_poly.pdbx_seq_one_letter_code
_entity_poly.pdbx_strand_id
1 'polypeptide(L)'
;MLAPLEVADAIRAWGRKPLTRGERVEIARKKDYFAKYEGKAREVIDALLAKYADQGITAIDDIGDLQVSPFDQFGTPYQIVNDIFGGREKYLTAVKEVQTALYAS
;
A
#
# COMPACT_ATOMS: atom_id res chain seq x y z
N MET A 1 -10.58 5.61 13.91
CA MET A 1 -10.09 4.43 13.17
C MET A 1 -9.41 3.54 14.21
N LEU A 2 -9.84 2.29 14.37
CA LEU A 2 -9.25 1.36 15.35
C LEU A 2 -7.85 0.93 14.89
N ALA A 3 -6.92 0.77 15.83
CA ALA A 3 -5.56 0.38 15.51
C ALA A 3 -5.52 -1.05 14.90
N PRO A 4 -4.56 -1.38 14.03
CA PRO A 4 -4.49 -2.68 13.35
C PRO A 4 -4.48 -3.89 14.29
N LEU A 5 -3.94 -3.73 15.50
CA LEU A 5 -3.92 -4.76 16.54
C LEU A 5 -5.31 -5.01 17.14
N GLU A 6 -6.12 -3.97 17.32
CA GLU A 6 -7.48 -4.06 17.88
C GLU A 6 -8.44 -4.86 16.98
N VAL A 7 -8.26 -4.76 15.65
CA VAL A 7 -9.08 -5.49 14.67
C VAL A 7 -8.73 -6.98 14.67
N ALA A 8 -7.46 -7.33 14.87
CA ALA A 8 -7.02 -8.72 14.95
C ALA A 8 -7.56 -9.42 16.20
N ASP A 9 -7.56 -8.74 17.35
CA ASP A 9 -8.14 -9.24 18.59
C ASP A 9 -9.68 -9.36 18.53
N ALA A 10 -10.36 -8.39 17.90
CA ALA A 10 -11.80 -8.47 17.66
C ALA A 10 -12.18 -9.66 16.76
N ILE A 11 -11.44 -9.91 15.67
CA ILE A 11 -11.69 -11.04 14.76
C ILE A 11 -11.46 -12.39 15.48
N ARG A 12 -10.45 -12.47 16.34
CA ARG A 12 -10.15 -13.65 17.17
C ARG A 12 -11.28 -13.94 18.16
N ALA A 13 -11.88 -12.91 18.74
CA ALA A 13 -13.05 -13.02 19.62
C ALA A 13 -14.31 -13.54 18.91
N TRP A 14 -14.45 -13.28 17.60
CA TRP A 14 -15.56 -13.79 16.76
C TRP A 14 -15.29 -15.13 16.08
N GLY A 15 -14.16 -15.78 16.35
CA GLY A 15 -13.84 -17.12 15.84
C GLY A 15 -13.50 -17.18 14.34
N ARG A 16 -13.28 -16.04 13.68
CA ARG A 16 -12.77 -16.00 12.30
C ARG A 16 -11.23 -15.89 12.34
N LYS A 17 -10.54 -16.52 11.39
CA LYS A 17 -9.09 -16.29 11.25
C LYS A 17 -8.88 -14.89 10.66
N PRO A 18 -7.96 -14.09 11.19
CA PRO A 18 -7.58 -12.83 10.56
C PRO A 18 -6.96 -13.10 9.19
N LEU A 19 -7.25 -12.25 8.22
CA LEU A 19 -6.66 -12.36 6.89
C LEU A 19 -5.15 -12.21 6.96
N THR A 20 -4.46 -13.07 6.22
CA THR A 20 -3.04 -12.95 5.92
C THR A 20 -2.78 -11.68 5.11
N ARG A 21 -1.53 -11.20 5.11
CA ARG A 21 -1.13 -10.03 4.33
C ARG A 21 -1.36 -10.23 2.83
N GLY A 22 -1.11 -11.44 2.33
CA GLY A 22 -1.38 -11.82 0.95
C GLY A 22 -2.87 -11.74 0.60
N GLU A 23 -3.74 -12.29 1.45
CA GLU A 23 -5.19 -12.21 1.25
C GLU A 23 -5.69 -10.76 1.24
N ARG A 24 -5.15 -9.88 2.11
CA ARG A 24 -5.48 -8.44 2.10
C ARG A 24 -5.10 -7.78 0.78
N VAL A 25 -3.93 -8.10 0.24
CA VAL A 25 -3.46 -7.57 -1.05
C VAL A 25 -4.33 -8.06 -2.20
N GLU A 26 -4.69 -9.35 -2.22
CA GLU A 26 -5.59 -9.87 -3.26
C GLU A 26 -6.97 -9.21 -3.24
N ILE A 27 -7.54 -9.00 -2.05
CA ILE A 27 -8.82 -8.29 -1.90
C ILE A 27 -8.66 -6.82 -2.32
N ALA A 28 -7.59 -6.14 -1.91
CA ALA A 28 -7.33 -4.76 -2.29
C ALA A 28 -7.17 -4.59 -3.81
N ARG A 29 -6.52 -5.53 -4.49
CA ARG A 29 -6.35 -5.52 -5.96
C ARG A 29 -7.65 -5.74 -6.73
N LYS A 30 -8.55 -6.58 -6.19
CA LYS A 30 -9.83 -6.93 -6.84
C LYS A 30 -10.85 -5.80 -6.79
N LYS A 31 -10.72 -4.88 -5.84
CA LYS A 31 -11.60 -3.72 -5.75
C LYS A 31 -11.05 -2.64 -6.69
N ASP A 32 -11.91 -2.00 -7.48
CA ASP A 32 -11.59 -0.92 -8.45
C ASP A 32 -10.91 0.35 -7.87
N TYR A 33 -10.46 0.35 -6.60
CA TYR A 33 -9.86 1.51 -5.92
C TYR A 33 -8.68 2.11 -6.66
N PHE A 34 -7.90 1.27 -7.35
CA PHE A 34 -6.68 1.70 -8.04
C PHE A 34 -6.89 1.87 -9.56
N ALA A 35 -8.11 1.72 -10.07
CA ALA A 35 -8.39 1.85 -11.52
C ALA A 35 -8.11 3.26 -12.06
N LYS A 36 -8.10 4.27 -11.20
CA LYS A 36 -7.74 5.66 -11.55
C LYS A 36 -6.23 5.90 -11.75
N TYR A 37 -5.40 4.92 -11.41
CA TYR A 37 -3.96 4.99 -11.61
C TYR A 37 -3.58 4.13 -12.80
N GLU A 38 -2.76 4.70 -13.70
CA GLU A 38 -2.30 4.05 -14.92
C GLU A 38 -0.77 4.22 -15.08
N GLY A 39 -0.19 3.44 -16.00
CA GLY A 39 1.24 3.48 -16.31
C GLY A 39 2.14 3.34 -15.07
N LYS A 40 3.19 4.15 -15.00
CA LYS A 40 4.18 4.09 -13.90
C LYS A 40 3.57 4.28 -12.52
N ALA A 41 2.54 5.13 -12.38
CA ALA A 41 1.89 5.33 -11.09
C ALA A 41 1.21 4.04 -10.60
N ARG A 42 0.62 3.28 -11.53
CA ARG A 42 0.02 1.98 -11.23
C ARG A 42 1.07 0.95 -10.83
N GLU A 43 2.18 0.89 -11.56
CA GLU A 43 3.28 -0.02 -11.27
C GLU A 43 3.88 0.24 -9.88
N VAL A 44 4.06 1.51 -9.51
CA VAL A 44 4.52 1.88 -8.15
C VAL A 44 3.52 1.43 -7.08
N ILE A 45 2.21 1.59 -7.32
CA ILE A 45 1.18 1.11 -6.38
C ILE A 45 1.20 -0.41 -6.23
N ASP A 46 1.35 -1.14 -7.32
CA ASP A 46 1.42 -2.60 -7.29
C ASP A 46 2.69 -3.08 -6.54
N ALA A 47 3.79 -2.33 -6.66
CA ALA A 47 5.02 -2.54 -5.89
C ALA A 47 4.83 -2.24 -4.38
N LEU A 48 4.12 -1.17 -4.01
CA LEU A 48 3.78 -0.87 -2.61
C LEU A 48 2.94 -2.01 -1.99
N LEU A 49 1.93 -2.50 -2.72
CA LEU A 49 1.11 -3.63 -2.29
C LEU A 49 1.94 -4.91 -2.10
N ALA A 50 2.86 -5.20 -3.03
CA ALA A 50 3.75 -6.35 -2.94
C ALA A 50 4.69 -6.24 -1.74
N LYS A 51 5.29 -5.07 -1.51
CA LYS A 51 6.17 -4.83 -0.35
C LYS A 51 5.42 -5.00 0.98
N TYR A 52 4.16 -4.57 1.05
CA TYR A 52 3.32 -4.85 2.22
C TYR A 52 3.07 -6.35 2.44
N ALA A 53 2.81 -7.11 1.38
CA ALA A 53 2.59 -8.55 1.47
C ALA A 53 3.79 -9.25 2.14
N ASP A 54 5.00 -8.84 1.77
CA ASP A 54 6.26 -9.41 2.21
C ASP A 54 6.69 -8.88 3.59
N GLN A 55 6.79 -7.55 3.74
CA GLN A 55 7.45 -6.91 4.88
C GLN A 55 6.48 -6.33 5.93
N GLY A 56 5.20 -6.14 5.59
CA GLY A 56 4.20 -5.59 6.49
C GLY A 56 4.19 -4.06 6.54
N ILE A 57 3.66 -3.51 7.65
CA ILE A 57 3.17 -2.12 7.71
C ILE A 57 4.25 -1.05 7.63
N THR A 58 5.43 -1.32 8.17
CA THR A 58 6.54 -0.36 8.26
C THR A 58 7.18 -0.05 6.91
N ALA A 59 6.68 -0.64 5.83
CA ALA A 59 7.28 -0.58 4.51
C ALA A 59 6.73 0.54 3.60
N ILE A 60 5.66 1.22 4.04
CA ILE A 60 4.90 2.23 3.28
C ILE A 60 4.66 3.48 4.16
N ASP A 61 5.63 3.87 4.98
CA ASP A 61 5.48 4.99 5.92
C ASP A 61 6.27 6.24 5.50
N ASP A 62 7.36 6.10 4.71
CA ASP A 62 8.20 7.24 4.37
C ASP A 62 8.70 7.23 2.91
N ILE A 63 9.06 8.41 2.39
CA ILE A 63 9.64 8.59 1.06
C ILE A 63 11.01 7.90 0.95
N GLY A 64 11.75 7.75 2.06
CA GLY A 64 13.02 7.03 2.10
C GLY A 64 12.91 5.57 1.67
N ASP A 65 11.73 4.95 1.81
CA ASP A 65 11.46 3.58 1.34
C ASP A 65 11.59 3.42 -0.17
N LEU A 66 11.52 4.53 -0.92
CA LEU A 66 11.62 4.53 -2.38
C LEU A 66 13.07 4.42 -2.88
N GLN A 67 14.07 4.44 -2.00
CA GLN A 67 15.48 4.36 -2.37
C GLN A 67 15.97 2.94 -2.66
N VAL A 68 15.16 1.93 -2.40
CA VAL A 68 15.53 0.51 -2.50
C VAL A 68 14.60 -0.25 -3.44
N SER A 69 15.04 -1.42 -3.87
CA SER A 69 14.28 -2.30 -4.75
C SER A 69 12.94 -2.72 -4.12
N PRO A 70 11.85 -2.74 -4.90
CA PRO A 70 11.78 -2.53 -6.35
C PRO A 70 11.68 -1.06 -6.79
N PHE A 71 11.71 -0.07 -5.89
CA PHE A 71 11.38 1.30 -6.27
C PHE A 71 12.45 2.04 -7.05
N ASP A 72 13.73 1.67 -6.88
CA ASP A 72 14.84 2.27 -7.61
C ASP A 72 14.71 2.11 -9.14
N GLN A 73 13.93 1.13 -9.61
CA GLN A 73 13.64 0.94 -11.03
C GLN A 73 12.76 2.05 -11.64
N PHE A 74 11.99 2.76 -10.81
CA PHE A 74 11.11 3.85 -11.25
C PHE A 74 11.79 5.22 -11.22
N GLY A 75 13.02 5.30 -10.70
CA GLY A 75 13.83 6.51 -10.59
C GLY A 75 14.15 6.89 -9.15
N THR A 76 14.61 8.12 -8.96
CA THR A 76 14.87 8.66 -7.61
C THR A 76 13.55 8.89 -6.86
N PRO A 77 13.56 8.94 -5.51
CA PRO A 77 12.37 9.27 -4.73
C PRO A 77 11.71 10.58 -5.17
N TYR A 78 12.52 11.58 -5.57
CA TYR A 78 12.02 12.84 -6.11
C TYR A 78 11.21 12.64 -7.40
N GLN A 79 11.72 11.85 -8.34
CA GLN A 79 11.04 11.59 -9.62
C GLN A 79 9.75 10.79 -9.42
N ILE A 80 9.76 9.81 -8.51
CA ILE A 80 8.55 9.08 -8.15
C ILE A 80 7.51 10.06 -7.62
N VAL A 81 7.86 10.87 -6.62
CA VAL A 81 6.91 11.78 -5.99
C VAL A 81 6.42 12.88 -6.94
N ASN A 82 7.32 13.51 -7.70
CA ASN A 82 6.99 14.69 -8.50
C ASN A 82 6.59 14.37 -9.93
N ASP A 83 7.33 13.49 -10.62
CA ASP A 83 7.12 13.23 -12.05
C ASP A 83 6.03 12.17 -12.26
N ILE A 84 6.00 11.12 -11.42
CA ILE A 84 5.01 10.03 -11.54
C ILE A 84 3.68 10.42 -10.87
N PHE A 85 3.73 10.88 -9.62
CA PHE A 85 2.51 11.23 -8.88
C PHE A 85 2.08 12.69 -9.04
N GLY A 86 2.91 13.56 -9.61
CA GLY A 86 2.57 14.96 -9.80
C GLY A 86 2.62 15.80 -8.52
N GLY A 87 3.42 15.38 -7.54
CA GLY A 87 3.70 16.11 -6.30
C GLY A 87 3.46 15.32 -5.01
N ARG A 88 4.02 15.83 -3.91
CA ARG A 88 3.98 15.18 -2.58
C ARG A 88 2.58 14.87 -2.09
N GLU A 89 1.63 15.79 -2.23
CA GLU A 89 0.26 15.57 -1.75
C GLU A 89 -0.44 14.43 -2.49
N LYS A 90 -0.24 14.33 -3.80
CA LYS A 90 -0.82 13.25 -4.63
C LYS A 90 -0.19 11.90 -4.30
N TYR A 91 1.13 11.87 -4.09
CA TYR A 91 1.82 10.67 -3.64
C TYR A 91 1.31 10.19 -2.26
N LEU A 92 1.25 11.08 -1.27
CA LEU A 92 0.74 10.75 0.06
C LEU A 92 -0.73 10.30 0.03
N THR A 93 -1.53 10.89 -0.86
CA THR A 93 -2.90 10.44 -1.09
C THR A 93 -2.93 9.01 -1.62
N ALA A 94 -2.10 8.67 -2.61
CA ALA A 94 -2.01 7.30 -3.13
C ALA A 94 -1.57 6.29 -2.07
N VAL A 95 -0.57 6.64 -1.25
CA VAL A 95 -0.11 5.82 -0.12
C VAL A 95 -1.24 5.56 0.88
N LYS A 96 -1.97 6.61 1.26
CA LYS A 96 -3.11 6.49 2.19
C LYS A 96 -4.22 5.61 1.62
N GLU A 97 -4.47 5.68 0.32
CA GLU A 97 -5.44 4.81 -0.35
C GLU A 97 -5.01 3.35 -0.34
N VAL A 98 -3.72 3.07 -0.59
CA VAL A 98 -3.14 1.74 -0.46
C VAL A 98 -3.35 1.19 0.96
N GLN A 99 -2.96 1.96 1.97
CA GLN A 99 -3.15 1.60 3.38
C GLN A 99 -4.63 1.33 3.69
N THR A 100 -5.52 2.25 3.28
CA THR A 100 -6.97 2.12 3.50
C THR A 100 -7.52 0.84 2.86
N ALA A 101 -7.11 0.52 1.63
CA ALA A 101 -7.54 -0.69 0.95
C ALA A 101 -7.06 -1.97 1.67
N LEU A 102 -5.83 -1.98 2.19
CA LEU A 102 -5.27 -3.12 2.92
C LEU A 102 -5.94 -3.35 4.29
N TYR A 103 -6.37 -2.27 4.96
CA TYR A 103 -7.05 -2.35 6.26
C TYR A 103 -8.57 -2.58 6.16
N ALA A 104 -9.21 -2.07 5.11
CA ALA A 104 -10.63 -2.30 4.84
C ALA A 104 -10.91 -3.68 4.21
N SER A 105 -9.87 -4.51 4.11
CA SER A 105 -9.94 -5.88 3.59
C SER A 105 -9.94 -6.88 4.72
#